data_AF-N1UPQ4-F1
#
_entry.id   AF-N1UPQ4-F1
#
_cell.length_a   1.000
_cell.length_b   1.000
_cell.length_c   1.000
_cell.angle_alpha   90.00
_cell.angle_beta   90.00
_cell.angle_gamma   90.00
#
_symmetry.space_group_name_H-M   'P 1'
#
loop_
_entity.id
_entity.type
_entity.pdbx_description
1 polymer ?
#
loop_
_entity_poly.entity_id
_entity_poly.type
_entity_poly.pdbx_seq_one_letter_code
_entity_poly.pdbx_strand_id
1 'polypeptide(L)'
;MCAFPQERSVSYHPTDYVYKDDLQGLQNCLRLGRGVDQRDPFFKNYTPLMIAAKEGEYLISEYLIRHGADVNARTRDGHTALMMATFNRYPEIVKRSGADVHTMTLQGHTAWSESTLEDRKIIQELLIKAGAGTK
;
A
#
# COMPACT_ATOMS: atom_id res chain seq x y z
N MET A 1 11.74 -23.65 -10.45
CA MET A 1 10.43 -24.02 -10.99
C MET A 1 9.40 -23.13 -10.28
N CYS A 2 9.01 -22.02 -10.91
CA CYS A 2 8.00 -21.14 -10.32
C CYS A 2 6.65 -21.83 -10.48
N ALA A 3 6.06 -22.25 -9.37
CA ALA A 3 4.70 -22.76 -9.36
C ALA A 3 3.77 -21.61 -9.79
N PHE A 4 3.19 -21.73 -10.97
CA PHE A 4 2.03 -20.94 -11.36
C PHE A 4 0.85 -21.40 -10.49
N PRO A 5 0.23 -20.53 -9.66
CA PRO A 5 -0.96 -20.91 -8.94
C PRO A 5 -2.12 -21.09 -9.92
N GLN A 6 -2.89 -22.15 -9.68
CA GLN A 6 -3.90 -22.71 -10.55
C GLN A 6 -4.97 -21.74 -11.08
N GLU A 7 -5.53 -22.14 -12.22
CA GLU A 7 -6.56 -21.48 -13.03
C GLU A 7 -7.66 -20.82 -12.19
N ARG A 8 -7.65 -19.47 -12.25
CA ARG A 8 -8.64 -18.58 -11.69
C ARG A 8 -9.99 -18.75 -12.39
N SER A 9 -11.07 -18.88 -11.62
CA SER A 9 -12.29 -18.16 -11.97
C SER A 9 -11.91 -16.68 -12.06
N VAL A 10 -11.99 -16.08 -13.24
CA VAL A 10 -11.40 -14.76 -13.55
C VAL A 10 -12.13 -13.65 -12.79
N SER A 11 -11.84 -13.52 -11.50
CA SER A 11 -12.18 -12.36 -10.70
C SER A 11 -11.24 -11.26 -11.15
N TYR A 12 -11.72 -10.30 -11.94
CA TYR A 12 -10.94 -9.14 -12.36
C TYR A 12 -10.85 -8.12 -11.21
N HIS A 13 -10.26 -8.50 -10.08
CA HIS A 13 -10.21 -7.64 -8.90
C HIS A 13 -9.10 -6.58 -9.05
N PRO A 14 -9.27 -5.33 -8.57
CA PRO A 14 -8.26 -4.28 -8.77
C PRO A 14 -6.85 -4.67 -8.28
N THR A 15 -6.74 -5.39 -7.16
CA THR A 15 -5.47 -5.92 -6.60
C THR A 15 -4.71 -6.82 -7.56
N ASP A 16 -5.39 -7.54 -8.47
CA ASP A 16 -4.74 -8.43 -9.42
C ASP A 16 -3.91 -7.69 -10.45
N TYR A 17 -4.41 -6.54 -10.86
CA TYR A 17 -3.73 -5.65 -11.78
C TYR A 17 -2.58 -4.94 -11.09
N VAL A 18 -2.77 -4.52 -9.83
CA VAL A 18 -1.68 -3.96 -9.03
C VAL A 18 -0.54 -4.96 -8.87
N TYR A 19 -0.83 -6.21 -8.50
CA TYR A 19 0.18 -7.24 -8.31
C TYR A 19 0.91 -7.62 -9.61
N LYS A 20 0.28 -7.41 -10.76
CA LYS A 20 0.88 -7.66 -12.08
C LYS A 20 1.57 -6.42 -12.68
N ASP A 21 1.60 -5.30 -11.97
CA ASP A 21 2.02 -3.99 -12.49
C ASP A 21 1.26 -3.58 -13.79
N ASP A 22 -0.02 -3.94 -13.89
CA ASP A 22 -0.87 -3.62 -15.03
C ASP A 22 -1.73 -2.38 -14.74
N LEU A 23 -1.13 -1.20 -14.89
CA LEU A 23 -1.83 0.07 -14.70
C LEU A 23 -3.03 0.22 -15.66
N GLN A 24 -2.91 -0.24 -16.90
CA GLN A 24 -3.97 -0.09 -17.90
C GLN A 24 -5.17 -0.99 -17.57
N GLY A 25 -4.91 -2.22 -17.14
CA GLY A 25 -5.91 -3.15 -16.63
C GLY A 25 -6.60 -2.63 -15.37
N LEU A 26 -5.82 -2.05 -14.44
CA LEU A 26 -6.36 -1.39 -13.25
C LEU A 26 -7.30 -0.23 -13.61
N GLN A 27 -6.87 0.66 -14.51
CA GLN A 27 -7.68 1.79 -15.00
C GLN A 27 -9.01 1.32 -15.59
N ASN A 28 -8.96 0.29 -16.45
CA ASN A 28 -10.17 -0.29 -17.04
C ASN A 28 -11.07 -0.92 -15.98
N CYS A 29 -10.48 -1.63 -15.01
CA CYS A 29 -11.21 -2.24 -13.92
C CYS A 29 -11.97 -1.21 -13.08
N LEU A 30 -11.33 -0.10 -12.69
CA LEU A 30 -11.99 0.97 -11.95
C LEU A 30 -13.06 1.69 -12.79
N ARG A 31 -12.81 1.89 -14.09
CA ARG A 31 -13.80 2.48 -15.04
C ARG A 31 -15.05 1.62 -15.18
N LEU A 32 -14.95 0.30 -15.03
CA LEU A 32 -16.09 -0.62 -15.01
C LEU A 32 -16.89 -0.57 -13.69
N GLY A 33 -16.57 0.34 -12.78
CA GLY A 33 -17.29 0.56 -11.53
C GLY A 33 -16.79 -0.29 -10.36
N ARG A 34 -15.60 -0.90 -10.46
CA ARG A 34 -14.99 -1.55 -9.30
C ARG A 34 -14.48 -0.50 -8.31
N GLY A 35 -14.64 -0.78 -7.02
CA GLY A 35 -14.20 0.12 -5.96
C GLY A 35 -12.68 0.24 -5.90
N VAL A 36 -12.18 1.47 -5.78
CA VAL A 36 -10.73 1.73 -5.65
C VAL A 36 -10.12 1.10 -4.39
N ASP A 37 -10.92 0.93 -3.33
CA ASP A 37 -10.54 0.29 -2.07
C ASP A 37 -11.08 -1.13 -1.90
N GLN A 38 -11.49 -1.77 -3.00
CA GLN A 38 -12.04 -3.11 -2.92
C GLN A 38 -11.03 -4.06 -2.27
N ARG A 39 -11.46 -4.77 -1.22
CA ARG A 39 -10.60 -5.69 -0.47
C ARG A 39 -10.65 -7.07 -1.09
N ASP A 40 -9.48 -7.65 -1.29
CA ASP A 40 -9.36 -8.99 -1.88
C ASP A 40 -9.09 -10.06 -0.81
N PRO A 41 -10.00 -11.02 -0.57
CA PRO A 41 -9.75 -12.15 0.31
C PRO A 41 -8.51 -12.97 -0.06
N PHE A 42 -8.14 -13.03 -1.35
CA PHE A 42 -6.96 -13.72 -1.83
C PHE A 42 -5.67 -13.04 -1.32
N PHE A 43 -5.66 -11.71 -1.26
CA PHE A 43 -4.55 -10.93 -0.73
C PHE A 43 -4.78 -10.52 0.73
N LYS A 44 -5.25 -11.44 1.58
CA LYS A 44 -5.43 -11.20 3.03
C LYS A 44 -6.36 -10.01 3.35
N ASN A 45 -7.34 -9.72 2.49
CA ASN A 45 -8.22 -8.55 2.55
C ASN A 45 -7.50 -7.20 2.45
N TYR A 46 -6.38 -7.13 1.74
CA TYR A 46 -5.68 -5.87 1.47
C TYR A 46 -6.43 -5.03 0.43
N THR A 47 -6.26 -3.71 0.51
CA THR A 47 -6.69 -2.79 -0.53
C THR A 47 -5.67 -2.75 -1.66
N PRO A 48 -6.04 -2.27 -2.88
CA PRO A 48 -5.10 -2.14 -3.98
C PRO A 48 -3.90 -1.25 -3.63
N LEU A 49 -4.11 -0.19 -2.84
CA LEU A 49 -3.05 0.70 -2.39
C LEU A 49 -2.05 0.01 -1.44
N MET A 50 -2.52 -0.88 -0.55
CA MET A 50 -1.65 -1.68 0.30
C MET A 50 -0.75 -2.61 -0.51
N ILE A 51 -1.29 -3.24 -1.55
CA ILE A 51 -0.49 -4.10 -2.45
C ILE A 51 0.53 -3.25 -3.20
N ALA A 52 0.13 -2.10 -3.75
CA ALA A 52 1.06 -1.21 -4.45
C ALA A 52 2.20 -0.72 -3.54
N ALA A 53 1.88 -0.37 -2.29
CA ALA A 53 2.85 0.03 -1.28
C ALA A 53 3.77 -1.12 -0.83
N LYS A 54 3.29 -2.36 -0.87
CA LYS A 54 4.08 -3.55 -0.55
C LYS A 54 5.04 -3.94 -1.68
N GLU A 55 4.61 -3.83 -2.94
CA GLU A 55 5.41 -4.19 -4.11
C GLU A 55 6.31 -3.03 -4.59
N GLY A 56 6.07 -1.80 -4.13
CA GLY A 56 6.86 -0.63 -4.51
C GLY A 56 6.38 0.08 -5.77
N GLU A 57 5.16 -0.21 -6.20
CA GLU A 57 4.59 0.33 -7.44
C GLU A 57 4.18 1.78 -7.28
N TYR A 58 5.15 2.69 -7.47
CA TYR A 58 4.97 4.13 -7.31
C TYR A 58 3.87 4.68 -8.23
N LEU A 59 3.90 4.34 -9.52
CA LEU A 59 2.94 4.86 -10.50
C LEU A 59 1.51 4.42 -10.19
N ILE A 60 1.33 3.16 -9.81
CA ILE A 60 0.03 2.62 -9.41
C ILE A 60 -0.43 3.23 -8.08
N SER A 61 0.47 3.39 -7.10
CA SER A 61 0.16 4.04 -5.82
C SER A 61 -0.32 5.48 -6.04
N GLU A 62 0.40 6.25 -6.86
CA GLU A 62 0.03 7.62 -7.20
C GLU A 62 -1.33 7.67 -7.93
N TYR A 63 -1.57 6.76 -8.86
CA TYR A 63 -2.85 6.67 -9.55
C TYR A 63 -4.01 6.37 -8.59
N LEU A 64 -3.85 5.38 -7.70
CA LEU A 64 -4.87 5.00 -6.71
C LEU A 64 -5.18 6.15 -5.75
N ILE A 65 -4.16 6.83 -5.21
CA ILE A 65 -4.31 7.99 -4.32
C ILE A 65 -5.09 9.11 -5.03
N ARG A 66 -4.76 9.42 -6.28
CA ARG A 66 -5.47 10.44 -7.08
C ARG A 66 -6.93 10.08 -7.36
N HIS A 67 -7.28 8.80 -7.33
CA HIS A 67 -8.64 8.30 -7.53
C HIS A 67 -9.39 8.04 -6.22
N GLY A 68 -8.90 8.59 -5.11
CA GLY A 68 -9.61 8.56 -3.83
C GLY A 68 -9.44 7.28 -3.03
N ALA A 69 -8.37 6.51 -3.28
CA ALA A 69 -8.03 5.38 -2.41
C ALA A 69 -7.85 5.86 -0.95
N ASP A 70 -8.38 5.09 -0.01
CA ASP A 70 -8.21 5.33 1.42
C ASP A 70 -6.78 5.00 1.86
N VAL A 71 -5.98 6.05 1.99
CA VAL A 71 -4.58 6.00 2.44
C VAL A 71 -4.43 5.56 3.90
N ASN A 72 -5.50 5.69 4.69
CA ASN A 72 -5.55 5.31 6.11
C ASN A 72 -6.25 3.97 6.33
N ALA A 73 -6.60 3.25 5.26
CA ALA A 73 -7.17 1.92 5.37
C ALA A 73 -6.26 1.01 6.21
N ARG A 74 -6.88 0.19 7.06
CA ARG A 74 -6.20 -0.70 8.01
C ARG A 74 -6.47 -2.17 7.73
N THR A 75 -5.43 -2.99 7.80
CA THR A 75 -5.56 -4.46 7.84
C THR A 75 -6.15 -4.89 9.19
N ARG A 76 -6.44 -6.20 9.33
CA ARG A 76 -6.90 -6.76 10.61
C ARG A 76 -5.91 -6.55 11.75
N ASP A 77 -4.62 -6.59 11.44
CA ASP A 77 -3.54 -6.35 12.42
C ASP A 77 -3.24 -4.86 12.62
N GLY A 78 -3.93 -3.98 11.89
CA GLY A 78 -3.79 -2.54 12.00
C GLY A 78 -2.69 -1.93 11.14
N HIS A 79 -2.15 -2.66 10.16
CA HIS A 79 -1.16 -2.09 9.22
C HIS A 79 -1.84 -1.19 8.18
N THR A 80 -1.17 -0.10 7.81
CA THR A 80 -1.57 0.80 6.72
C THR A 80 -0.66 0.65 5.51
N ALA A 81 -1.05 1.20 4.36
CA ALA A 81 -0.20 1.26 3.18
C ALA A 81 1.13 2.00 3.45
N LEU A 82 1.10 3.07 4.27
CA LEU A 82 2.30 3.80 4.68
C LEU A 82 3.28 2.92 5.46
N MET A 83 2.80 2.10 6.39
CA MET A 83 3.65 1.16 7.14
C MET A 83 4.30 0.14 6.20
N MET A 84 3.54 -0.39 5.23
CA MET A 84 4.08 -1.32 4.23
C MET A 84 5.15 -0.66 3.35
N ALA A 85 4.92 0.56 2.87
CA ALA A 85 5.90 1.29 2.08
C ALA A 85 7.17 1.61 2.89
N THR A 86 7.01 1.89 4.18
CA THR A 86 8.12 2.17 5.09
C THR A 86 8.95 0.92 5.36
N PHE A 87 8.30 -0.20 5.70
CA PHE A 87 8.94 -1.48 5.94
C PHE A 87 9.73 -1.98 4.72
N ASN A 88 9.15 -1.82 3.51
CA ASN A 88 9.77 -2.25 2.25
C ASN A 88 10.70 -1.21 1.60
N ARG A 89 10.98 -0.09 2.28
CA ARG A 89 11.96 0.94 1.85
C ARG A 89 11.57 1.70 0.56
N TYR A 90 10.31 2.09 0.41
CA TYR A 90 9.80 2.87 -0.74
C TYR A 90 9.52 4.35 -0.39
N PRO A 91 10.55 5.21 -0.35
CA PRO A 91 10.42 6.61 0.08
C PRO A 91 9.47 7.44 -0.78
N GLU A 92 9.40 7.17 -2.09
CA GLU A 92 8.50 7.91 -2.99
C GLU A 92 7.02 7.69 -2.66
N ILE A 93 6.64 6.47 -2.27
CA ILE A 93 5.28 6.15 -1.84
C ILE A 93 5.00 6.77 -0.47
N VAL A 94 5.94 6.68 0.47
CA VAL A 94 5.84 7.33 1.79
C VAL A 94 5.54 8.82 1.65
N LYS A 95 6.31 9.52 0.81
CA LYS A 95 6.18 10.96 0.54
C LYS A 95 4.82 11.33 -0.06
N ARG A 96 4.24 10.47 -0.91
CA ARG A 96 2.99 10.74 -1.62
C ARG A 96 1.74 10.23 -0.89
N SER A 97 1.89 9.32 0.08
CA SER A 97 0.77 8.66 0.74
C SER A 97 -0.20 9.63 1.42
N GLY A 98 0.27 10.73 2.01
CA GLY A 98 -0.57 11.65 2.78
C GLY A 98 -1.29 10.97 3.97
N ALA A 99 -0.88 9.78 4.35
CA ALA A 99 -1.49 8.98 5.40
C ALA A 99 -1.11 9.52 6.79
N ASP A 100 -1.94 9.22 7.79
CA ASP A 100 -1.67 9.53 9.19
C ASP A 100 -0.47 8.72 9.69
N VAL A 101 0.63 9.43 9.91
CA VAL A 101 1.91 8.89 10.38
C VAL A 101 1.91 8.43 11.84
N HIS A 102 0.93 8.86 12.63
CA HIS A 102 0.79 8.48 14.04
C HIS A 102 -0.04 7.21 14.25
N THR A 103 -0.59 6.68 13.17
CA THR A 103 -1.35 5.43 13.19
C THR A 103 -0.50 4.29 13.78
N MET A 104 -1.11 3.50 14.66
CA MET A 104 -0.46 2.34 15.30
C MET A 104 -1.09 1.01 14.89
N THR A 105 -0.31 -0.06 14.79
CA THR A 105 -0.81 -1.43 14.67
C THR A 105 -1.40 -1.91 16.00
N LEU A 106 -2.01 -3.10 16.01
CA LEU A 106 -2.47 -3.72 17.26
C LEU A 106 -1.31 -4.06 18.22
N GLN A 107 -0.09 -4.22 17.71
CA GLN A 107 1.11 -4.38 18.54
C GLN A 107 1.73 -3.05 18.99
N GLY A 108 1.12 -1.91 18.64
CA GLY A 108 1.63 -0.58 19.00
C GLY A 108 2.74 -0.05 18.08
N HIS A 109 2.96 -0.68 16.92
CA HIS A 109 3.97 -0.21 15.96
C HIS A 109 3.43 0.94 15.11
N THR A 110 4.25 1.96 14.88
CA THR A 110 3.99 3.05 13.94
C THR A 110 4.80 2.87 12.66
N ALA A 111 4.51 3.65 11.62
CA ALA A 111 5.40 3.71 10.46
C ALA A 111 6.84 4.06 10.86
N TRP A 112 7.02 4.89 11.91
CA TRP A 112 8.34 5.19 12.46
C TRP A 112 9.05 3.96 13.03
N SER A 113 8.38 3.15 13.86
CA SER A 113 9.00 1.96 14.46
C SER A 113 9.28 0.85 13.43
N GLU A 114 8.52 0.81 12.33
CA GLU A 114 8.71 -0.15 11.22
C GLU A 114 9.86 0.23 10.26
N SER A 115 10.51 1.40 10.45
CA SER A 115 11.67 1.81 9.64
C SER A 115 12.98 1.14 10.14
N THR A 116 13.62 0.33 9.29
CA THR A 116 14.84 -0.45 9.63
C THR A 116 16.13 0.40 9.63
N LEU A 117 17.12 0.03 10.46
CA LEU A 117 18.25 0.88 10.86
C LEU A 117 19.17 1.42 9.74
N GLU A 118 19.33 0.70 8.63
CA GLU A 118 20.35 1.04 7.63
C GLU A 118 19.87 2.07 6.58
N ASP A 119 18.57 2.03 6.23
CA ASP A 119 17.94 2.93 5.25
C ASP A 119 17.09 4.04 5.87
N ARG A 120 17.16 4.11 7.21
CA ARG A 120 16.37 4.96 8.08
C ARG A 120 16.32 6.42 7.64
N LYS A 121 17.43 7.00 7.18
CA LYS A 121 17.55 8.47 7.09
C LYS A 121 16.50 9.09 6.18
N ILE A 122 16.35 8.59 4.94
CA ILE A 122 15.42 9.20 3.98
C ILE A 122 13.97 9.01 4.44
N ILE A 123 13.59 7.80 4.83
CA ILE A 123 12.21 7.51 5.23
C ILE A 123 11.85 8.19 6.55
N GLN A 124 12.76 8.22 7.52
CA GLN A 124 12.55 8.96 8.77
C GLN A 124 12.48 10.46 8.55
N GLU A 125 13.30 11.04 7.68
CA GLU A 125 13.19 12.45 7.32
C GLU A 125 11.84 12.76 6.67
N LEU A 126 11.35 11.88 5.79
CA LEU A 126 10.02 12.01 5.19
C LEU A 126 8.91 11.90 6.24
N LEU A 127 9.03 10.93 7.16
CA LEU A 127 8.08 10.76 8.26
C LEU A 127 8.11 11.95 9.22
N ILE A 128 9.28 12.50 9.57
CA ILE A 128 9.42 13.73 10.37
C ILE A 128 8.78 14.92 9.66
N LYS A 129 9.04 15.10 8.37
CA LYS A 129 8.39 16.14 7.56
C LYS A 129 6.87 16.00 7.55
N ALA A 130 6.37 14.76 7.62
CA ALA A 130 4.96 14.45 7.74
C ALA A 130 4.43 14.47 9.19
N GLY A 131 5.29 14.75 10.19
CA GLY A 131 4.89 14.93 11.60
C GLY A 131 5.15 13.74 12.53
N ALA A 132 5.71 12.62 12.06
CA ALA A 132 5.85 11.37 12.83
C ALA A 132 6.84 11.44 14.02
N GLY A 133 7.48 12.59 14.25
CA GLY A 133 8.57 12.78 15.20
C GLY A 133 8.11 13.16 16.61
N THR A 134 8.17 12.18 17.51
CA THR A 134 8.34 12.24 18.98
C THR A 134 7.30 13.00 19.82
N LYS A 135 6.29 12.26 20.29
CA LYS A 135 5.79 12.34 21.67
C LYS A 135 5.80 10.95 22.29
#